data_AF-A0A1G7JES6-F1
#
_entry.id   AF-A0A1G7JES6-F1
#
_cell.length_a   1.000
_cell.length_b   1.000
_cell.length_c   1.000
_cell.angle_alpha   90.00
_cell.angle_beta   90.00
_cell.angle_gamma   90.00
#
_symmetry.space_group_name_H-M   'P 1'
#
loop_
_entity.id
_entity.type
_entity.pdbx_description
1 polymer ?
#
loop_
_entity_poly.entity_id
_entity_poly.type
_entity_poly.pdbx_seq_one_letter_code
_entity_poly.pdbx_strand_id
1 'polypeptide(L)'
;MRGKVIPYKSVAIALIKRPWFFPMMIILLFIAVFGATYAPWGADAAPAWVQAVGSVAAIIAAWLIPQLHDHHREKKNREDVIASIHWVAVMGKNNLQALIGVIERSEVGYLKFWKSTSSGADFKILLDAANAVPLTTFSGSDISYVINLRQALSFGDECAEVLRNWTDGEAPLLAGAFPKINNLTHHAHQIDWVLEQLAGMADAAGRITKASTHA
;
A
#
# COMPACT_ATOMS: atom_id res chain seq x y z
N MET A 1 7.14 -23.44 -6.27
CA MET A 1 5.74 -23.61 -6.70
C MET A 1 4.93 -22.43 -6.19
N ARG A 2 4.53 -21.48 -7.05
CA ARG A 2 3.70 -20.33 -6.63
C ARG A 2 2.24 -20.73 -6.71
N GLY A 3 1.56 -20.88 -5.56
CA GLY A 3 0.11 -21.06 -5.53
C GLY A 3 -0.57 -19.84 -6.15
N LYS A 4 -1.44 -20.05 -7.14
CA LYS A 4 -2.29 -18.97 -7.69
C LYS A 4 -3.26 -18.55 -6.59
N VAL A 5 -3.04 -17.39 -5.99
CA VAL A 5 -4.02 -16.74 -5.11
C VAL A 5 -5.16 -16.26 -6.00
N ILE A 6 -6.29 -16.97 -5.98
CA ILE A 6 -7.49 -16.56 -6.72
C ILE A 6 -8.11 -15.40 -5.93
N PRO A 7 -8.23 -14.18 -6.49
CA PRO A 7 -8.76 -13.04 -5.75
C PRO A 7 -10.20 -13.33 -5.28
N TYR A 8 -10.48 -13.07 -4.00
CA TYR A 8 -11.75 -13.41 -3.33
C TYR A 8 -13.00 -12.89 -4.06
N LYS A 9 -12.92 -11.68 -4.66
CA LYS A 9 -13.99 -11.15 -5.51
C LYS A 9 -14.36 -12.13 -6.63
N SER A 10 -13.38 -12.82 -7.23
CA SER A 10 -13.63 -13.84 -8.25
C SER A 10 -14.29 -15.09 -7.68
N VAL A 11 -14.04 -15.45 -6.41
CA VAL A 11 -14.66 -16.63 -5.77
C VAL A 11 -16.11 -16.35 -5.36
N ALA A 12 -16.38 -15.22 -4.70
CA ALA A 12 -17.74 -14.82 -4.34
C ALA A 12 -18.59 -14.53 -5.59
N ILE A 13 -18.03 -13.83 -6.58
CA ILE A 13 -18.70 -13.62 -7.88
C ILE A 13 -18.88 -14.97 -8.61
N ALA A 14 -17.91 -15.88 -8.56
CA ALA A 14 -18.09 -17.22 -9.16
C ALA A 14 -19.16 -18.05 -8.45
N LEU A 15 -19.29 -17.93 -7.13
CA LEU A 15 -20.35 -18.56 -6.33
C LEU A 15 -21.72 -17.97 -6.69
N ILE A 16 -21.86 -16.64 -6.70
CA ILE A 16 -23.11 -15.94 -7.06
C ILE A 16 -23.49 -16.21 -8.52
N LYS A 17 -22.50 -16.30 -9.42
CA LYS A 17 -22.72 -16.65 -10.83
C LYS A 17 -23.07 -18.12 -11.04
N ARG A 18 -22.98 -18.98 -10.02
CA ARG A 18 -23.42 -20.36 -10.18
C ARG A 18 -24.94 -20.38 -10.35
N PRO A 19 -25.46 -21.09 -11.37
CA PRO A 19 -26.88 -21.08 -11.69
C PRO A 19 -27.76 -21.60 -10.55
N TRP A 20 -27.19 -22.33 -9.58
CA TRP A 20 -27.90 -22.84 -8.41
C TRP A 20 -27.92 -21.88 -7.21
N PHE A 21 -27.09 -20.83 -7.18
CA PHE A 21 -26.98 -19.95 -6.01
C PHE A 21 -28.24 -19.10 -5.82
N PHE A 22 -28.72 -18.49 -6.91
CA PHE A 22 -29.97 -17.71 -6.92
C PHE A 22 -31.20 -18.51 -6.45
N PRO A 23 -31.49 -19.71 -7.01
CA PRO A 23 -32.62 -20.50 -6.54
C PRO A 23 -32.46 -20.93 -5.08
N MET A 24 -31.24 -21.26 -4.62
CA MET A 24 -31.00 -21.58 -3.20
C MET A 24 -31.30 -20.39 -2.28
N MET A 25 -30.88 -19.18 -2.66
CA MET A 25 -31.17 -17.94 -1.92
C MET A 25 -32.67 -17.62 -1.88
N ILE A 26 -33.37 -17.80 -2.99
CA ILE A 26 -34.83 -17.62 -3.06
C ILE A 26 -35.53 -18.63 -2.16
N ILE A 27 -35.10 -19.89 -2.16
CA ILE A 27 -35.65 -20.93 -1.27
C ILE A 27 -35.39 -20.59 0.20
N LEU A 28 -34.18 -20.16 0.56
CA LEU A 28 -33.86 -19.74 1.93
C LEU A 28 -34.68 -18.53 2.37
N LEU A 29 -34.82 -17.52 1.50
CA LEU A 29 -35.64 -16.34 1.77
C LEU A 29 -37.11 -16.71 1.91
N PHE A 30 -37.63 -17.59 1.04
CA PHE A 30 -38.99 -18.08 1.11
C PHE A 30 -39.24 -18.85 2.40
N ILE A 31 -38.33 -19.76 2.80
CA ILE A 31 -38.43 -20.49 4.07
C ILE A 31 -38.36 -19.53 5.26
N ALA A 32 -37.49 -18.50 5.21
CA ALA A 32 -37.38 -17.52 6.28
C ALA A 32 -38.64 -16.65 6.42
N VAL A 33 -39.17 -16.12 5.30
CA VAL A 33 -40.37 -15.27 5.29
C VAL A 33 -41.61 -16.08 5.62
N PHE A 34 -41.78 -17.24 4.99
CA PHE A 34 -42.93 -18.12 5.23
C PHE A 34 -42.89 -18.72 6.63
N GLY A 35 -41.71 -19.13 7.10
CA GLY A 35 -41.49 -19.53 8.49
C GLY A 35 -41.79 -18.40 9.47
N ALA A 36 -41.39 -17.17 9.17
CA ALA A 36 -41.66 -16.05 10.07
C ALA A 36 -43.16 -15.67 10.15
N THR A 37 -43.89 -15.79 9.04
CA THR A 37 -45.29 -15.33 8.91
C THR A 37 -46.31 -16.42 9.21
N TYR A 38 -46.04 -17.68 8.87
CA TYR A 38 -46.98 -18.79 8.97
C TYR A 38 -46.56 -19.86 9.98
N ALA A 39 -45.40 -19.76 10.63
CA ALA A 39 -45.08 -20.71 11.68
C ALA A 39 -46.04 -20.55 12.87
N PRO A 40 -46.52 -21.65 13.45
CA PRO A 40 -47.33 -21.62 14.65
C PRO A 40 -46.44 -21.30 15.84
N TRP A 41 -46.14 -20.01 16.04
CA TRP A 41 -45.28 -19.50 17.12
C TRP A 41 -45.75 -19.89 18.53
N GLY A 42 -47.02 -20.28 18.67
CA GLY A 42 -47.62 -20.78 19.91
C GLY A 42 -47.66 -22.31 20.04
N ALA A 43 -47.12 -23.07 19.10
CA ALA A 43 -47.06 -24.54 19.20
C ALA A 43 -45.84 -25.00 20.01
N ASP A 44 -46.00 -26.06 20.80
CA ASP A 44 -44.92 -26.61 21.64
C ASP A 44 -43.68 -27.06 20.83
N ALA A 45 -43.84 -27.34 19.54
CA ALA A 45 -42.74 -27.71 18.62
C ALA A 45 -41.98 -26.49 18.04
N ALA A 46 -42.42 -25.25 18.31
CA ALA A 46 -41.82 -24.05 17.76
C ALA A 46 -40.32 -23.85 18.11
N PRO A 47 -39.85 -24.16 19.33
CA PRO A 47 -38.45 -23.95 19.68
C PRO A 47 -37.46 -24.78 18.85
N ALA A 48 -37.85 -26.01 18.45
CA ALA A 48 -36.95 -26.95 17.80
C ALA A 48 -36.54 -26.51 16.38
N TRP A 49 -37.48 -25.98 15.59
CA TRP A 49 -37.16 -25.53 14.22
C TRP A 49 -36.43 -24.18 14.21
N VAL A 50 -36.74 -23.28 15.16
CA VAL A 50 -36.01 -22.01 15.32
C VAL A 50 -34.54 -22.28 15.65
N GLN A 51 -34.25 -23.25 16.51
CA GLN A 51 -32.89 -23.66 16.83
C GLN A 51 -32.14 -24.24 15.62
N ALA A 52 -32.82 -25.03 14.79
CA ALA A 52 -32.23 -25.59 13.56
C ALA A 52 -31.92 -24.50 12.52
N VAL A 53 -32.80 -23.51 12.33
CA VAL A 53 -32.53 -22.37 11.44
C VAL A 53 -31.41 -21.49 12.01
N GLY A 54 -31.43 -21.23 13.32
CA GLY A 54 -30.40 -20.46 14.00
C GLY A 54 -29.01 -21.08 13.89
N SER A 55 -28.89 -22.41 13.98
CA SER A 55 -27.60 -23.10 13.85
C SER A 55 -27.05 -23.02 12.42
N VAL A 56 -27.88 -23.16 11.39
CA VAL A 56 -27.46 -22.99 9.99
C VAL A 56 -27.02 -21.55 9.72
N ALA A 57 -27.79 -20.56 10.20
CA ALA A 57 -27.41 -19.16 10.09
C ALA A 57 -26.08 -18.86 10.81
N ALA A 58 -25.88 -19.43 11.99
CA ALA A 58 -24.63 -19.29 12.74
C ALA A 58 -23.43 -19.91 12.01
N ILE A 59 -23.59 -21.08 11.36
CA ILE A 59 -22.53 -21.72 10.56
C ILE A 59 -22.17 -20.82 9.36
N ILE A 60 -23.17 -20.28 8.65
CA ILE A 60 -22.94 -19.37 7.52
C ILE A 60 -22.22 -18.09 8.01
N ALA A 61 -22.68 -17.50 9.11
CA ALA A 61 -22.06 -16.32 9.70
C ALA A 61 -20.61 -16.59 10.15
N ALA A 62 -20.36 -17.73 10.79
CA ALA A 62 -19.03 -18.14 11.22
C ALA A 62 -18.05 -18.33 10.06
N TRP A 63 -18.54 -18.66 8.86
CA TRP A 63 -17.72 -18.74 7.66
C TRP A 63 -17.50 -17.38 6.98
N LEU A 64 -18.52 -16.52 6.93
CA LEU A 64 -18.46 -15.22 6.26
C LEU A 64 -17.69 -14.16 7.06
N ILE A 65 -17.85 -14.13 8.40
CA ILE A 65 -17.25 -13.09 9.25
C ILE A 65 -15.72 -13.08 9.16
N PRO A 66 -14.99 -14.21 9.28
CA PRO A 66 -13.54 -14.23 9.14
C PRO A 66 -13.09 -13.72 7.78
N GLN A 67 -13.79 -14.09 6.71
CA GLN A 67 -13.44 -13.67 5.34
C GLN A 67 -13.62 -12.17 5.12
N LEU A 68 -14.70 -11.60 5.66
CA LEU A 68 -14.91 -10.15 5.64
C LEU A 68 -13.82 -9.43 6.44
N HIS A 69 -13.48 -9.95 7.62
CA HIS A 69 -12.43 -9.38 8.46
C HIS A 69 -11.07 -9.44 7.75
N ASP A 70 -10.70 -10.57 7.16
CA ASP A 70 -9.46 -10.75 6.40
C ASP A 70 -9.41 -9.78 5.22
N HIS A 71 -10.52 -9.58 4.50
CA HIS A 71 -10.57 -8.63 3.40
C HIS A 71 -10.35 -7.18 3.86
N HIS A 72 -11.00 -6.76 4.95
CA HIS A 72 -10.79 -5.44 5.53
C HIS A 72 -9.35 -5.26 6.03
N ARG A 73 -8.77 -6.30 6.62
CA ARG A 73 -7.39 -6.31 7.09
C ARG A 73 -6.39 -6.21 5.93
N GLU A 74 -6.59 -6.98 4.86
CA GLU A 74 -5.78 -6.90 3.63
C GLU A 74 -5.85 -5.51 3.00
N LYS A 75 -7.06 -4.94 2.91
CA LYS A 75 -7.26 -3.60 2.36
C LYS A 75 -6.53 -2.55 3.21
N LYS A 76 -6.73 -2.57 4.53
CA LYS A 76 -6.07 -1.64 5.45
C LYS A 76 -4.55 -1.79 5.39
N ASN A 77 -4.05 -3.03 5.41
CA ASN A 77 -2.62 -3.30 5.29
C ASN A 77 -2.05 -2.74 3.98
N ARG A 78 -2.77 -2.85 2.86
CA ARG A 78 -2.36 -2.25 1.59
C ARG A 78 -2.32 -0.73 1.65
N GLU A 79 -3.32 -0.10 2.26
CA GLU A 79 -3.35 1.35 2.47
C GLU A 79 -2.17 1.83 3.34
N ASP A 80 -1.90 1.13 4.45
CA ASP A 80 -0.78 1.43 5.36
C ASP A 80 0.58 1.29 4.65
N VAL A 81 0.75 0.25 3.82
CA VAL A 81 1.97 0.07 3.02
C VAL A 81 2.14 1.18 1.99
N ILE A 82 1.08 1.57 1.27
CA ILE A 82 1.12 2.67 0.30
C ILE A 82 1.48 3.99 1.00
N ALA A 83 0.87 4.27 2.15
CA ALA A 83 1.18 5.45 2.96
C ALA A 83 2.64 5.46 3.42
N SER A 84 3.18 4.30 3.81
CA SER A 84 4.58 4.15 4.21
C SER A 84 5.53 4.42 3.04
N ILE A 85 5.24 3.88 1.85
CA ILE A 85 6.05 4.15 0.64
C ILE A 85 5.99 5.63 0.26
N HIS A 86 4.80 6.24 0.34
CA HIS A 86 4.63 7.66 0.06
C HIS A 86 5.47 8.52 1.01
N TRP A 87 5.45 8.22 2.30
CA TRP A 87 6.30 8.91 3.29
C TRP A 87 7.79 8.76 2.97
N VAL A 88 8.26 7.53 2.65
CA VAL A 88 9.65 7.29 2.26
C VAL A 88 10.01 8.07 0.99
N ALA A 89 9.13 8.11 0.00
CA ALA A 89 9.34 8.86 -1.24
C ALA A 89 9.43 10.37 -0.99
N VAL A 90 8.55 10.95 -0.17
CA VAL A 90 8.62 12.38 0.20
C VAL A 90 9.94 12.71 0.90
N MET A 91 10.34 11.91 1.88
CA MET A 91 11.60 12.11 2.60
C MET A 91 12.82 11.95 1.67
N GLY A 92 12.80 10.94 0.80
CA GLY A 92 13.82 10.72 -0.22
C GLY A 92 13.97 11.91 -1.17
N LYS A 93 12.84 12.46 -1.64
CA LYS A 93 12.83 13.68 -2.47
C LYS A 93 13.46 14.85 -1.74
N ASN A 94 13.02 15.14 -0.52
CA ASN A 94 13.53 16.27 0.26
C ASN A 94 15.04 16.14 0.49
N ASN A 95 15.53 14.93 0.78
CA ASN A 95 16.95 14.68 0.97
C ASN A 95 17.75 14.81 -0.34
N LEU A 96 17.22 14.34 -1.47
CA LEU A 96 17.86 14.52 -2.78
C LEU A 96 17.93 16.01 -3.16
N GLN A 97 16.85 16.77 -2.93
CA GLN A 97 16.83 18.20 -3.19
C GLN A 97 17.80 18.97 -2.29
N ALA A 98 17.91 18.61 -1.02
CA ALA A 98 18.90 19.17 -0.11
C ALA A 98 20.33 18.87 -0.61
N LEU A 99 20.59 17.64 -1.05
CA LEU A 99 21.88 17.23 -1.60
C LEU A 99 22.24 18.03 -2.87
N ILE A 100 21.30 18.13 -3.81
CA ILE A 100 21.43 18.94 -5.03
C ILE A 100 21.74 20.40 -4.66
N GLY A 101 20.98 20.99 -3.73
CA GLY A 101 21.19 22.37 -3.31
C GLY A 101 22.56 22.64 -2.68
N VAL A 102 23.13 21.67 -1.95
CA VAL A 102 24.50 21.79 -1.42
C VAL A 102 25.53 21.76 -2.54
N ILE A 103 25.38 20.86 -3.51
CA ILE A 103 26.28 20.73 -4.64
C ILE A 103 26.22 21.99 -5.53
N GLU A 104 25.02 22.44 -5.91
CA GLU A 104 24.82 23.60 -6.78
C GLU A 104 25.35 24.89 -6.16
N ARG A 105 25.15 25.09 -4.85
CA ARG A 105 25.66 26.29 -4.16
C ARG A 105 27.18 26.28 -4.02
N SER A 106 27.80 25.11 -3.84
CA SER A 106 29.26 24.98 -3.70
C SER A 106 29.84 25.87 -2.60
N GLU A 107 29.10 26.04 -1.50
CA GLU A 107 29.49 26.90 -0.40
C GLU A 107 29.92 26.09 0.82
N VAL A 108 31.03 26.47 1.46
CA VAL A 108 31.58 25.80 2.66
C VAL A 108 30.53 25.72 3.78
N GLY A 109 29.76 26.80 3.99
CA GLY A 109 28.73 26.86 5.03
C GLY A 109 27.62 25.81 4.81
N TYR A 110 27.16 25.65 3.56
CA TYR A 110 26.14 24.67 3.20
C TYR A 110 26.66 23.24 3.34
N LEU A 111 27.89 22.96 2.90
CA LEU A 111 28.52 21.65 3.07
C LEU A 111 28.66 21.28 4.56
N LYS A 112 29.14 22.21 5.39
CA LYS A 112 29.26 22.03 6.85
C LYS A 112 27.91 21.76 7.51
N PHE A 113 26.92 22.58 7.17
CA PHE A 113 25.57 22.42 7.69
C PHE A 113 25.00 21.05 7.34
N TRP A 114 25.07 20.66 6.06
CA TRP A 114 24.60 19.36 5.59
C TRP A 114 25.28 18.19 6.29
N LYS A 115 26.60 18.25 6.48
CA LYS A 115 27.36 17.23 7.22
C LYS A 115 26.95 17.14 8.70
N SER A 116 26.60 18.25 9.33
CA SER A 116 26.22 18.29 10.74
C SER A 116 24.81 17.75 11.02
N THR A 117 23.90 17.80 10.03
CA THR A 117 22.49 17.45 10.22
C THR A 117 22.15 15.99 9.93
N SER A 118 23.14 15.10 9.81
CA SER A 118 22.96 13.64 9.60
C SER A 118 22.37 13.21 8.25
N SER A 119 22.21 14.14 7.30
CA SER A 119 21.60 13.96 5.97
C SER A 119 22.09 12.76 5.15
N GLY A 120 23.31 12.26 5.39
CA GLY A 120 23.81 11.04 4.78
C GLY A 120 23.27 9.74 5.38
N ALA A 121 23.09 9.66 6.71
CA ALA A 121 22.57 8.47 7.37
C ALA A 121 21.08 8.24 7.03
N ASP A 122 20.37 9.31 6.71
CA ASP A 122 18.95 9.26 6.39
C ASP A 122 18.68 8.48 5.10
N PHE A 123 19.54 8.56 4.08
CA PHE A 123 19.35 7.81 2.83
C PHE A 123 19.38 6.30 3.05
N LYS A 124 20.32 5.81 3.85
CA LYS A 124 20.41 4.39 4.21
C LYS A 124 19.16 3.92 4.95
N ILE A 125 18.67 4.70 5.93
CA ILE A 125 17.44 4.39 6.67
C ILE A 125 16.24 4.33 5.71
N LEU A 126 16.12 5.29 4.81
CA LEU A 126 15.04 5.33 3.81
C LEU A 126 15.14 4.16 2.82
N LEU A 127 16.35 3.80 2.39
CA LEU A 127 16.59 2.66 1.51
C LEU A 127 16.24 1.33 2.19
N ASP A 128 16.64 1.15 3.45
CA ASP A 128 16.29 -0.03 4.25
C ASP A 128 14.78 -0.14 4.44
N ALA A 129 14.11 0.98 4.71
CA ALA A 129 12.65 1.05 4.78
C ALA A 129 12.00 0.68 3.43
N ALA A 130 12.51 1.21 2.31
CA ALA A 130 12.03 0.87 0.98
C ALA A 130 12.27 -0.61 0.64
N ASN A 131 13.37 -1.21 1.10
CA ASN A 131 13.70 -2.62 0.93
C ASN A 131 12.82 -3.56 1.76
N ALA A 132 12.38 -3.11 2.94
CA ALA A 132 11.46 -3.87 3.79
C ALA A 132 10.06 -4.03 3.18
N VAL A 133 9.69 -3.19 2.20
CA VAL A 133 8.41 -3.28 1.49
C VAL A 133 8.31 -4.61 0.71
N PRO A 134 7.34 -5.48 1.01
CA PRO A 134 7.20 -6.75 0.31
C PRO A 134 6.66 -6.54 -1.12
N LEU A 135 7.41 -6.91 -2.14
CA LEU A 135 6.97 -6.78 -3.54
C LEU A 135 5.78 -7.68 -3.89
N THR A 136 5.53 -8.72 -3.08
CA THR A 136 4.42 -9.67 -3.29
C THR A 136 3.04 -9.06 -3.10
N THR A 137 2.92 -7.91 -2.44
CA THR A 137 1.64 -7.22 -2.21
C THR A 137 1.25 -6.28 -3.34
N PHE A 138 2.07 -6.18 -4.39
CA PHE A 138 1.94 -5.21 -5.47
C PHE A 138 1.57 -5.86 -6.80
N SER A 139 0.82 -5.13 -7.62
CA SER A 139 0.57 -5.51 -9.00
C SER A 139 1.78 -5.16 -9.88
N GLY A 140 1.84 -5.70 -11.10
CA GLY A 140 3.01 -5.57 -11.98
C GLY A 140 3.49 -4.13 -12.19
N SER A 141 2.57 -3.18 -12.43
CA SER A 141 2.91 -1.76 -12.55
C SER A 141 3.40 -1.17 -11.24
N ASP A 142 2.78 -1.54 -10.11
CA ASP A 142 3.12 -0.96 -8.80
C ASP A 142 4.51 -1.39 -8.31
N ILE A 143 4.97 -2.58 -8.71
CA ILE A 143 6.33 -3.06 -8.44
C ILE A 143 7.38 -2.10 -9.03
N SER A 144 7.10 -1.52 -10.21
CA SER A 144 8.03 -0.59 -10.84
C SER A 144 8.25 0.67 -9.99
N TYR A 145 7.24 1.12 -9.25
CA TYR A 145 7.33 2.31 -8.39
C TYR A 145 8.29 2.07 -7.22
N VAL A 146 8.16 0.90 -6.59
CA VAL A 146 9.04 0.50 -5.46
C VAL A 146 10.48 0.31 -5.95
N ILE A 147 10.67 -0.27 -7.13
CA ILE A 147 12.01 -0.44 -7.73
C ILE A 147 12.64 0.91 -8.04
N ASN A 148 11.92 1.82 -8.70
CA ASN A 148 12.43 3.15 -9.04
C ASN A 148 12.76 3.96 -7.79
N LEU A 149 11.93 3.87 -6.74
CA LEU A 149 12.21 4.50 -5.45
C LEU A 149 13.51 3.94 -4.82
N ARG A 150 13.68 2.61 -4.79
CA ARG A 150 14.91 1.98 -4.26
C ARG A 150 16.15 2.40 -5.04
N GLN A 151 16.05 2.47 -6.36
CA GLN A 151 17.15 2.92 -7.21
C GLN A 151 17.53 4.38 -6.92
N ALA A 152 16.54 5.27 -6.84
CA ALA A 152 16.77 6.68 -6.53
C ALA A 152 17.38 6.88 -5.13
N LEU A 153 16.91 6.14 -4.12
CA LEU A 153 17.44 6.18 -2.76
C LEU A 153 18.87 5.60 -2.67
N SER A 154 19.13 4.47 -3.34
CA SER A 154 20.47 3.88 -3.41
C SER A 154 21.46 4.84 -4.08
N PHE A 155 21.03 5.50 -5.14
CA PHE A 155 21.86 6.50 -5.79
C PHE A 155 22.10 7.73 -4.91
N GLY A 156 21.06 8.18 -4.18
CA GLY A 156 21.19 9.24 -3.17
C GLY A 156 22.19 8.88 -2.07
N ASP A 157 22.17 7.65 -1.57
CA ASP A 157 23.12 7.13 -0.59
C ASP A 157 24.55 7.15 -1.12
N GLU A 158 24.79 6.66 -2.33
CA GLU A 158 26.10 6.75 -2.99
C GLU A 158 26.60 8.18 -3.11
N CYS A 159 25.75 9.11 -3.56
CA CYS A 159 26.12 10.52 -3.69
C CYS A 159 26.38 11.17 -2.33
N ALA A 160 25.62 10.81 -1.30
CA ALA A 160 25.84 11.27 0.06
C ALA A 160 27.19 10.76 0.62
N GLU A 161 27.56 9.51 0.37
CA GLU A 161 28.89 8.97 0.73
C GLU A 161 30.02 9.70 0.00
N VAL A 162 29.86 9.95 -1.31
CA VAL A 162 30.83 10.75 -2.06
C VAL A 162 30.96 12.14 -1.42
N LEU A 163 29.86 12.84 -1.18
CA LEU A 163 29.86 14.20 -0.62
C LEU A 163 30.48 14.27 0.78
N ARG A 164 30.32 13.24 1.61
CA ARG A 164 30.95 13.18 2.94
C ARG A 164 32.48 13.26 2.88
N ASN A 165 33.08 12.71 1.84
CA ASN A 165 34.53 12.68 1.65
C ASN A 165 35.12 14.00 1.15
N TRP A 166 34.30 14.96 0.72
CA TRP A 166 34.78 16.28 0.30
C TRP A 166 35.26 17.11 1.48
N THR A 167 36.33 17.87 1.33
CA THR A 167 36.82 18.78 2.37
C THR A 167 36.21 20.17 2.25
N ASP A 168 36.30 20.97 3.32
CA ASP A 168 35.85 22.36 3.31
C ASP A 168 36.56 23.19 2.22
N GLY A 169 37.85 22.94 2.00
CA GLY A 169 38.64 23.65 0.97
C GLY A 169 38.21 23.31 -0.46
N GLU A 170 37.61 22.15 -0.68
CA GLU A 170 37.13 21.70 -1.99
C GLU A 170 35.68 22.10 -2.28
N ALA A 171 34.94 22.61 -1.28
CA ALA A 171 33.52 22.95 -1.42
C ALA A 171 33.22 23.90 -2.60
N PRO A 172 34.03 24.94 -2.89
CA PRO A 172 33.83 25.82 -4.06
C PRO A 172 33.90 25.13 -5.42
N LEU A 173 34.46 23.92 -5.47
CA LEU A 173 34.62 23.15 -6.71
C LEU A 173 33.46 22.16 -6.95
N LEU A 174 32.56 21.98 -5.98
CA LEU A 174 31.52 20.94 -6.01
C LEU A 174 30.65 20.98 -7.27
N ALA A 175 30.11 22.13 -7.65
CA ALA A 175 29.18 22.23 -8.78
C ALA A 175 29.82 21.78 -10.11
N GLY A 176 31.14 22.00 -10.27
CA GLY A 176 31.86 21.63 -11.48
C GLY A 176 32.50 20.23 -11.43
N ALA A 177 32.87 19.76 -10.24
CA ALA A 177 33.66 18.54 -10.08
C ALA A 177 32.89 17.38 -9.41
N PHE A 178 31.66 17.60 -8.92
CA PHE A 178 30.87 16.53 -8.32
C PHE A 178 30.44 15.52 -9.41
N PRO A 179 30.85 14.25 -9.28
CA PRO A 179 30.49 13.24 -10.25
C PRO A 179 28.99 12.98 -10.18
N LYS A 180 28.33 12.86 -11.34
CA LYS A 180 26.94 12.40 -11.46
C LYS A 180 25.84 13.44 -11.13
N ILE A 181 26.12 14.76 -11.16
CA ILE A 181 25.09 15.79 -10.90
C ILE A 181 23.85 15.67 -11.81
N ASN A 182 24.04 15.38 -13.10
CA ASN A 182 22.92 15.19 -14.05
C ASN A 182 22.03 13.99 -13.66
N ASN A 183 22.61 12.95 -13.05
CA ASN A 183 21.87 11.77 -12.61
C ASN A 183 21.09 12.05 -11.33
N LEU A 184 21.56 12.94 -10.44
CA LEU A 184 20.80 13.36 -9.25
C LEU A 184 19.46 13.98 -9.64
N THR A 185 19.47 14.91 -10.60
CA THR A 185 18.24 15.55 -11.11
C THR A 185 17.31 14.51 -11.74
N HIS A 186 17.85 13.56 -12.51
CA HIS A 186 17.08 12.45 -13.07
C HIS A 186 16.38 11.62 -11.96
N HIS A 187 17.10 11.22 -10.92
CA HIS A 187 16.54 10.43 -9.83
C HIS A 187 15.55 11.23 -8.96
N ALA A 188 15.74 12.54 -8.80
CA ALA A 188 14.75 13.40 -8.17
C ALA A 188 13.42 13.39 -8.95
N HIS A 189 13.47 13.52 -10.29
CA HIS A 189 12.29 13.40 -11.14
C HIS A 189 11.65 12.00 -11.10
N GLN A 190 12.46 10.94 -10.95
CA GLN A 190 11.91 9.59 -10.76
C GLN A 190 11.10 9.50 -9.46
N ILE A 191 11.55 10.12 -8.37
CA ILE A 191 10.77 10.16 -7.12
C ILE A 191 9.50 10.99 -7.30
N ASP A 192 9.54 12.11 -8.02
CA ASP A 192 8.34 12.88 -8.35
C ASP A 192 7.30 12.03 -9.09
N TRP A 193 7.73 11.31 -10.11
CA TRP A 193 6.87 10.39 -10.85
C TRP A 193 6.29 9.31 -9.92
N VAL A 194 7.09 8.72 -9.01
CA VAL A 194 6.58 7.75 -8.01
C VAL A 194 5.50 8.37 -7.13
N LEU A 195 5.70 9.61 -6.66
CA LEU A 195 4.73 10.32 -5.82
C LEU A 195 3.41 10.57 -6.56
N GLU A 196 3.47 10.95 -7.84
CA GLU A 196 2.28 11.12 -8.69
C GLU A 196 1.49 9.81 -8.83
N GLN A 197 2.18 8.68 -9.05
CA GLN A 197 1.53 7.38 -9.14
C GLN A 197 0.87 6.98 -7.81
N LEU A 198 1.55 7.20 -6.68
CA LEU A 198 1.02 6.90 -5.35
C LEU A 198 -0.21 7.75 -5.00
N ALA A 199 -0.21 9.03 -5.38
CA ALA A 199 -1.38 9.90 -5.22
C ALA A 199 -2.58 9.38 -6.03
N GLY A 200 -2.36 8.97 -7.28
CA GLY A 200 -3.39 8.34 -8.11
C GLY A 200 -3.97 7.06 -7.49
N MET A 201 -3.13 6.25 -6.84
CA MET A 201 -3.55 5.04 -6.14
C MET A 201 -4.41 5.36 -4.90
N ALA A 202 -4.01 6.36 -4.11
CA ALA A 202 -4.76 6.80 -2.93
C ALA A 202 -6.15 7.33 -3.32
N ASP A 203 -6.24 8.13 -4.38
CA ASP A 203 -7.52 8.65 -4.90
C ASP A 203 -8.43 7.54 -5.43
N ALA A 204 -7.85 6.53 -6.10
CA ALA A 204 -8.61 5.36 -6.55
C ALA A 204 -9.14 4.55 -5.35
N ALA A 205 -8.34 4.36 -4.30
CA ALA A 205 -8.76 3.68 -3.07
C ALA A 205 -9.89 4.44 -2.35
N GLY A 206 -9.77 5.77 -2.23
CA GLY A 206 -10.80 6.63 -1.64
C GLY A 206 -12.14 6.58 -2.39
N ARG A 207 -12.11 6.54 -3.73
CA ARG A 207 -13.32 6.41 -4.57
C ARG A 207 -14.04 5.06 -4.37
N ILE A 208 -13.29 3.97 -4.26
CA ILE A 208 -13.87 2.63 -4.01
C ILE A 208 -14.57 2.59 -2.65
N THR A 209 -13.98 3.19 -1.61
CA THR A 209 -14.57 3.24 -0.27
C THR A 209 -15.90 3.99 -0.26
N LYS A 210 -15.96 5.16 -0.90
CA LYS A 210 -17.22 5.95 -1.01
C LYS A 210 -18.31 5.20 -1.76
N ALA A 211 -17.97 4.48 -2.84
CA ALA A 211 -18.95 3.68 -3.58
C ALA A 211 -19.54 2.53 -2.74
N SER A 212 -18.73 1.90 -1.87
CA SER A 212 -19.19 0.79 -1.02
C SER A 212 -20.05 1.21 0.17
N THR A 213 -19.96 2.46 0.63
CA THR A 213 -20.80 2.97 1.74
C THR A 213 -22.20 3.39 1.29
N HIS A 214 -22.46 3.43 -0.01
CA HIS A 214 -23.76 3.83 -0.59
C HIS A 214 -24.50 2.69 -1.30
N ALA A 215 -23.96 1.47 -1.27
CA ALA A 215 -24.56 0.26 -1.83
C ALA A 215 -25.03 -0.66 -0.70
#